data_AF-A0AB35UB07-F1
#
_entry.id   AF-A0AB35UB07-F1
#
_cell.length_a   1.000
_cell.length_b   1.000
_cell.length_c   1.000
_cell.angle_alpha   90.00
_cell.angle_beta   90.00
_cell.angle_gamma   90.00
#
_symmetry.space_group_name_H-M   'P 1'
#
loop_
_entity.id
_entity.type
_entity.pdbx_description
1 polymer ?
#
loop_
_entity_poly.entity_id
_entity_poly.type
_entity_poly.pdbx_seq_one_letter_code
_entity_poly.pdbx_strand_id
1 'polypeptide(L)'
;MKRDKIVPPMPPNPAPHITDRLIEIGLTQAAGMGAVPLSWIEINAWCERTAVDLEPWEARLIRRLSAAYLAESHKADVETCPPPWRTEVTPREREIEEAKLRAVLG
;
A
#
# COMPACT_ATOMS: atom_id res chain seq x y z
N MET A 1 -1.09 18.01 -17.20
CA MET A 1 -1.37 17.79 -15.75
C MET A 1 -0.41 16.75 -15.14
N LYS A 2 0.91 16.91 -15.33
CA LYS A 2 1.96 16.24 -14.55
C LYS A 2 2.92 17.35 -14.18
N ARG A 3 2.72 18.06 -13.06
CA ARG A 3 3.62 19.19 -12.77
C ARG A 3 4.05 19.37 -11.32
N ASP A 4 3.31 18.86 -10.35
CA ASP A 4 3.81 18.86 -8.98
C ASP A 4 4.11 17.42 -8.59
N LYS A 5 5.39 17.14 -8.32
CA LYS A 5 5.84 15.86 -7.73
C LYS A 5 5.34 15.78 -6.28
N ILE A 6 4.02 15.83 -6.10
CA ILE A 6 3.37 15.74 -4.81
C ILE A 6 3.64 14.32 -4.32
N VAL A 7 4.56 14.20 -3.38
CA VAL A 7 4.74 12.96 -2.63
C VAL A 7 3.49 12.83 -1.76
N PRO A 8 2.68 11.78 -1.94
CA PRO A 8 1.50 11.58 -1.10
C PRO A 8 1.94 11.49 0.36
N PRO A 9 1.23 12.14 1.30
CA PRO A 9 1.52 11.97 2.71
C PRO A 9 1.26 10.51 3.08
N MET A 10 2.31 9.81 3.50
CA MET A 10 2.24 8.42 3.97
C MET A 10 2.04 8.39 5.49
N PRO A 11 1.28 7.42 6.02
CA PRO A 11 1.16 7.24 7.46
C PRO A 11 2.52 6.90 8.09
N PRO A 12 2.74 7.21 9.38
CA PRO A 12 3.94 6.81 10.07
C PRO A 12 4.06 5.28 10.06
N ASN A 13 5.24 4.78 9.66
CA ASN A 13 5.53 3.36 9.61
C ASN A 13 6.47 2.98 10.77
N PRO A 14 5.97 2.33 11.84
CA PRO A 14 6.78 1.95 12.98
C PRO A 14 7.75 0.79 12.69
N ALA A 15 7.55 0.06 11.58
CA ALA A 15 8.33 -1.12 11.25
C ALA A 15 8.72 -1.14 9.75
N PRO A 16 9.58 -0.20 9.30
CA PRO A 16 9.96 -0.09 7.88
C PRO A 16 10.63 -1.35 7.35
N HIS A 17 11.42 -2.04 8.18
CA HIS A 17 12.04 -3.31 7.82
C HIS A 17 11.02 -4.38 7.40
N ILE A 18 9.81 -4.42 7.98
CA ILE A 18 8.78 -5.38 7.57
C ILE A 18 8.20 -5.02 6.19
N THR A 19 7.92 -3.74 5.95
CA THR A 19 7.41 -3.29 4.65
C THR A 19 8.46 -3.43 3.56
N ASP A 20 9.73 -3.14 3.85
CA ASP A 20 10.83 -3.28 2.91
C ASP A 20 11.01 -4.75 2.51
N ARG A 21 11.01 -5.66 3.49
CA ARG A 21 11.05 -7.12 3.22
C ARG A 21 9.83 -7.57 2.40
N LEU A 22 8.62 -7.11 2.72
CA LEU A 22 7.42 -7.44 1.95
C LEU A 22 7.53 -6.98 0.49
N ILE A 23 8.04 -5.77 0.26
CA ILE A 23 8.28 -5.22 -1.08
C ILE A 23 9.35 -6.03 -1.80
N GLU A 24 10.44 -6.37 -1.12
CA GLU A 24 11.54 -7.19 -1.64
C GLU A 24 11.08 -8.59 -2.06
N ILE A 25 10.20 -9.23 -1.27
CA ILE A 25 9.60 -10.53 -1.61
C ILE A 25 8.70 -10.43 -2.85
N GLY A 26 8.00 -9.29 -3.03
CA GLY A 26 7.19 -9.03 -4.22
C GLY A 26 5.74 -8.60 -3.97
N LEU A 27 5.35 -8.29 -2.72
CA LEU A 27 3.99 -7.91 -2.27
C LEU A 27 2.91 -9.00 -2.44
N THR A 28 2.84 -9.64 -3.60
CA THR A 28 1.89 -10.67 -4.02
C THR A 28 2.59 -11.62 -5.00
N GLN A 29 2.00 -12.78 -5.26
CA GLN A 29 2.50 -13.72 -6.27
C GLN A 29 1.49 -13.88 -7.41
N ALA A 30 1.98 -14.30 -8.57
CA ALA A 30 1.13 -14.60 -9.72
C ALA A 30 0.48 -15.98 -9.58
N ALA A 31 -0.82 -16.06 -9.80
CA ALA A 31 -1.56 -17.30 -10.04
C ALA A 31 -2.16 -17.30 -11.45
N GLY A 32 -2.65 -18.45 -11.91
CA GLY A 32 -3.13 -18.63 -13.29
C GLY A 32 -4.25 -17.66 -13.73
N MET A 33 -4.99 -17.06 -12.80
CA MET A 33 -6.11 -16.15 -13.09
C MET A 33 -5.96 -14.76 -12.42
N GLY A 34 -4.78 -14.40 -11.92
CA GLY A 34 -4.55 -13.11 -11.27
C GLY A 34 -3.52 -13.18 -10.13
N ALA A 35 -3.39 -12.10 -9.38
CA ALA A 35 -2.52 -12.06 -8.21
C ALA A 35 -3.16 -12.78 -7.01
N VAL A 36 -2.35 -13.45 -6.20
CA VAL A 36 -2.75 -14.04 -4.93
C VAL A 36 -1.76 -13.63 -3.84
N PRO A 37 -2.15 -13.70 -2.55
CA PRO A 37 -1.24 -13.37 -1.46
C PRO A 37 -0.04 -14.32 -1.46
N LEU A 38 1.11 -13.83 -0.96
CA LEU A 38 2.35 -14.60 -0.85
C LEU A 38 2.11 -15.93 -0.13
N SER A 39 2.67 -17.02 -0.66
CA SER A 39 2.61 -18.35 -0.05
C SER A 39 3.64 -18.50 1.07
N TRP A 40 3.47 -19.51 1.94
CA TRP A 40 4.52 -19.87 2.91
C TRP A 40 5.79 -20.36 2.20
N ILE A 41 5.65 -20.98 1.03
CA ILE A 41 6.79 -21.46 0.25
C ILE A 41 7.64 -20.29 -0.23
N GLU A 42 7.03 -19.21 -0.73
CA GLU A 42 7.78 -18.01 -1.16
C GLU A 42 8.45 -17.29 0.00
N ILE A 43 7.75 -17.14 1.12
CA ILE A 43 8.33 -16.51 2.31
C ILE A 43 9.54 -17.32 2.79
N ASN A 44 9.42 -18.66 2.85
CA ASN A 44 10.53 -19.53 3.24
C ASN A 44 11.68 -19.48 2.23
N ALA A 45 11.39 -19.54 0.93
CA ALA A 45 12.39 -19.45 -0.12
C ALA A 45 13.15 -18.12 -0.07
N TRP A 46 12.46 -17.01 0.21
CA TRP A 46 13.10 -15.72 0.41
C TRP A 46 14.02 -15.75 1.64
N CYS A 47 13.56 -16.23 2.81
CA CYS A 47 14.38 -16.36 4.01
C CYS A 47 15.65 -17.20 3.75
N GLU A 48 15.51 -18.33 3.07
CA GLU A 48 16.63 -19.23 2.72
C GLU A 48 17.64 -18.56 1.79
N ARG A 49 17.20 -17.73 0.85
CA ARG A 49 18.07 -17.06 -0.12
C ARG A 49 18.72 -15.79 0.39
N THR A 50 18.07 -15.07 1.29
CA THR A 50 18.59 -13.83 1.89
C THR A 50 19.29 -14.06 3.22
N ALA A 51 19.20 -15.28 3.77
CA ALA A 51 19.66 -15.62 5.11
C ALA A 51 19.04 -14.74 6.22
N VAL A 52 17.83 -14.23 5.98
CA VAL A 52 17.05 -13.51 6.98
C VAL A 52 16.24 -14.51 7.78
N ASP A 53 16.47 -14.54 9.09
CA ASP A 53 15.62 -15.28 10.02
C ASP A 53 14.43 -14.40 10.43
N LEU A 54 13.22 -14.90 10.22
CA LEU A 54 11.98 -14.21 10.57
C LEU A 54 11.40 -14.81 11.83
N GLU A 55 11.09 -13.96 12.81
CA GLU A 55 10.31 -14.42 13.94
C GLU A 55 8.92 -14.90 13.47
N PRO A 56 8.30 -15.88 14.16
CA PRO A 56 7.03 -16.43 13.72
C PRO A 56 5.91 -15.39 13.53
N TRP A 57 5.93 -14.30 14.31
CA TRP A 57 4.96 -13.22 14.16
C TRP A 57 5.24 -12.33 12.94
N GLU A 58 6.50 -12.12 12.56
CA GLU A 58 6.89 -11.35 11.37
C GLU A 58 6.44 -12.09 10.11
N ALA A 59 6.68 -13.40 10.02
CA ALA A 59 6.25 -14.20 8.88
C ALA A 59 4.72 -14.20 8.73
N ARG A 60 3.98 -14.31 9.84
CA ARG A 60 2.52 -14.16 9.86
C ARG A 60 2.08 -12.75 9.45
N LEU A 61 2.80 -11.72 9.89
CA LEU A 61 2.50 -10.33 9.56
C LEU A 61 2.73 -10.05 8.07
N ILE A 62 3.85 -10.48 7.50
CA ILE A 62 4.15 -10.34 6.06
C ILE A 62 3.05 -10.98 5.22
N ARG A 63 2.65 -12.22 5.53
CA ARG A 63 1.54 -12.89 4.83
C ARG A 63 0.21 -12.13 4.95
N ARG A 64 -0.10 -11.59 6.13
CA ARG A 64 -1.30 -10.77 6.35
C ARG A 64 -1.26 -9.47 5.57
N LEU A 65 -0.11 -8.80 5.53
CA LEU A 65 0.07 -7.55 4.78
C LEU A 65 -0.05 -7.80 3.28
N SER A 66 0.49 -8.91 2.76
CA SER A 66 0.30 -9.32 1.37
C SER A 66 -1.18 -9.48 1.01
N ALA A 67 -1.97 -10.15 1.87
CA ALA A 67 -3.41 -10.30 1.66
C ALA A 67 -4.16 -8.95 1.75
N ALA A 68 -3.80 -8.10 2.71
CA ALA A 68 -4.39 -6.78 2.85
C ALA A 68 -4.07 -5.87 1.64
N TYR A 69 -2.84 -5.93 1.14
CA TYR A 69 -2.41 -5.20 -0.05
C TYR A 69 -3.23 -5.62 -1.27
N LEU A 70 -3.39 -6.92 -1.51
CA LEU A 70 -4.20 -7.43 -2.63
C LEU A 70 -5.67 -7.02 -2.51
N ALA A 71 -6.24 -7.12 -1.31
CA ALA A 71 -7.62 -6.69 -1.08
C ALA A 71 -7.80 -5.18 -1.36
N GLU A 72 -6.82 -4.37 -0.97
CA GLU A 72 -6.86 -2.93 -1.20
C GLU A 72 -6.59 -2.56 -2.66
N SER A 73 -5.70 -3.28 -3.36
CA SER A 73 -5.46 -3.04 -4.79
C SER A 73 -6.73 -3.24 -5.61
N HIS A 74 -7.55 -4.24 -5.28
CA HIS A 74 -8.85 -4.43 -5.93
C HIS A 74 -9.86 -3.31 -5.65
N LYS A 75 -9.81 -2.69 -4.46
CA LYS A 75 -10.66 -1.51 -4.18
C LYS A 75 -10.16 -0.27 -4.90
N ALA A 76 -8.84 -0.14 -5.02
CA ALA A 76 -8.17 0.98 -5.66
C ALA A 76 -8.37 1.04 -7.18
N ASP A 77 -8.86 -0.04 -7.80
CA ASP A 77 -9.29 -0.04 -9.21
C ASP A 77 -10.46 0.94 -9.46
N VAL A 78 -11.19 1.34 -8.41
CA VAL A 78 -12.20 2.40 -8.50
C VAL A 78 -11.50 3.77 -8.51
N GLU A 79 -11.70 4.57 -9.57
CA GLU A 79 -11.06 5.90 -9.72
C GLU A 79 -11.28 6.84 -8.53
N THR A 80 -12.42 6.71 -7.85
CA THR A 80 -12.78 7.54 -6.70
C THR A 80 -12.43 6.89 -5.36
N CYS A 81 -11.66 5.79 -5.35
CA CYS A 81 -11.26 5.11 -4.13
C CYS A 81 -10.38 6.03 -3.27
N PRO A 82 -10.79 6.39 -2.04
CA PRO A 82 -9.96 7.17 -1.16
C PRO A 82 -8.77 6.32 -0.66
N PRO A 83 -7.60 6.92 -0.39
CA PRO A 83 -6.51 6.18 0.23
C PRO A 83 -6.94 5.64 1.61
N PRO A 84 -6.50 4.43 2.01
CA PRO A 84 -7.02 3.75 3.20
C PRO A 84 -6.63 4.46 4.52
N TRP A 85 -5.64 5.35 4.49
CA TRP A 85 -5.24 6.20 5.63
C TRP A 85 -5.82 7.62 5.56
N ARG A 86 -6.75 7.90 4.64
CA ARG A 86 -7.39 9.23 4.53
C ARG A 86 -8.25 9.50 5.76
N THR A 87 -7.99 10.61 6.43
CA THR A 87 -8.91 11.16 7.44
C THR A 87 -10.15 11.76 6.73
N GLU A 88 -11.29 11.85 7.42
CA GLU A 88 -12.47 12.50 6.86
C GLU A 88 -12.13 13.92 6.37
N VAL A 89 -12.55 14.27 5.16
CA VAL A 89 -12.29 15.60 4.60
C VAL A 89 -13.07 16.61 5.42
N THR A 90 -12.36 17.54 6.05
CA THR A 90 -13.01 18.57 6.87
C THR A 90 -13.74 19.58 5.97
N PRO A 91 -14.83 20.22 6.45
CA PRO A 91 -15.54 21.25 5.69
C PRO A 91 -14.61 22.38 5.21
N ARG A 92 -13.62 22.73 6.04
CA ARG A 92 -12.64 23.77 5.74
C ARG A 92 -11.70 23.41 4.59
N GLU A 93 -11.27 22.15 4.50
CA GLU A 93 -10.43 21.69 3.39
C GLU A 93 -11.20 21.70 2.06
N ARG A 94 -12.50 21.37 2.11
CA ARG A 94 -13.37 21.47 0.94
C ARG A 94 -13.51 22.91 0.46
N GLU A 95 -13.79 23.85 1.36
CA GLU A 95 -13.94 25.27 1.02
C GLU A 95 -12.67 25.85 0.37
N ILE A 96 -11.49 25.48 0.89
CA ILE A 96 -10.20 25.93 0.34
C ILE A 96 -10.00 25.38 -1.08
N GLU A 97 -10.31 24.11 -1.31
CA GLU A 97 -10.14 23.48 -2.62
C GLU A 97 -11.17 23.99 -3.64
N GLU A 98 -12.41 24.19 -3.23
CA GLU A 98 -13.47 24.80 -4.04
C GLU A 98 -13.10 26.24 -4.44
N ALA A 99 -12.54 27.04 -3.52
CA ALA A 99 -12.06 28.39 -3.81
C ALA A 99 -10.90 28.39 -4.82
N LYS A 100 -9.97 27.43 -4.73
CA LYS A 100 -8.88 27.26 -5.71
C LYS A 100 -9.41 26.85 -7.08
N LEU A 101 -10.33 25.89 -7.13
CA LEU A 101 -10.98 25.45 -8.37
C LEU A 101 -11.67 26.62 -9.07
N ARG A 102 -12.41 27.45 -8.31
CA ARG A 102 -13.08 28.64 -8.82
C ARG A 102 -12.08 29.67 -9.35
N ALA A 103 -10.98 29.90 -8.65
CA ALA A 103 -9.92 30.80 -9.09
C ALA A 103 -9.25 30.35 -10.41
N VAL A 104 -9.24 29.05 -10.70
CA VAL A 104 -8.67 28.50 -11.94
C VAL A 104 -9.69 28.44 -13.08
N LEU A 105 -10.97 28.21 -12.78
CA LEU A 105 -12.02 27.98 -13.77
C LEU A 105 -12.89 29.21 -14.09
N GLY A 106 -12.80 30.29 -13.30
CA GLY A 106 -13.58 31.52 -13.46
C GLY A 106 -14.88 31.50 -12.67
#